data_AF-A0A2J7RQ43-F1
#
_entry.id   AF-A0A2J7RQ43-F1
#
_cell.length_a   1.000
_cell.length_b   1.000
_cell.length_c   1.000
_cell.angle_alpha   90.00
_cell.angle_beta   90.00
_cell.angle_gamma   90.00
#
_symmetry.space_group_name_H-M   'P 1'
#
loop_
_entity.id
_entity.type
_entity.pdbx_description
1 polymer ?
#
loop_
_entity_poly.entity_id
_entity_poly.type
_entity_poly.pdbx_seq_one_letter_code
_entity_poly.pdbx_strand_id
1 'polypeptide(L)'
;MVGDFNAPGFDWKSGLALPNSHYYSKLKGDAIYTSTCLLNLNQCIDVSSSNLLDLIFSNLSDISITPVDSGLIEPDNYHPPLIINICLSLATCIQNYKYLYHKFLPGDYALLYNNLSTYVWFCVYGTTSVDSAVAGLNAAVQDAMEHAIPRGIINTHVKFPHWYSSSLKYYIRKKNYFYRGFKKEKYKCLYQKFSFYRKLVNITIKSDRLRWLKTVDENLKSQPKQFWKYVASFRKRNSNSIQLEGKHLIEPNDIAD
;
A
#
# COMPACT_ATOMS: atom_id res chain seq x y z
N MET A 1 7.85 -11.48 -4.98
CA MET A 1 8.23 -10.91 -6.30
C MET A 1 8.25 -12.07 -7.29
N VAL A 2 7.60 -11.93 -8.43
CA VAL A 2 7.51 -12.98 -9.48
C VAL A 2 7.73 -12.30 -10.83
N GLY A 3 8.49 -12.93 -11.71
CA GLY A 3 8.62 -12.48 -13.09
C GLY A 3 9.86 -13.04 -13.78
N ASP A 4 10.02 -12.62 -15.02
CA ASP A 4 11.16 -12.95 -15.88
C ASP A 4 12.36 -12.08 -15.50
N PHE A 5 13.33 -12.69 -14.82
CA PHE A 5 14.55 -12.04 -14.37
C PHE A 5 15.72 -12.42 -15.29
N ASN A 6 15.57 -12.13 -16.59
CA ASN A 6 16.62 -12.33 -17.56
C ASN A 6 17.89 -11.49 -17.24
N ALA A 7 18.86 -12.11 -16.58
CA ALA A 7 20.19 -11.60 -16.29
C ALA A 7 21.21 -12.73 -16.55
N PRO A 8 21.56 -13.00 -17.82
CA PRO A 8 22.38 -14.14 -18.17
C PRO A 8 23.76 -14.02 -17.53
N GLY A 9 24.19 -15.10 -16.90
CA GLY A 9 25.45 -15.17 -16.17
C GLY A 9 25.41 -14.63 -14.75
N PHE A 10 24.23 -14.36 -14.17
CA PHE A 10 24.10 -13.94 -12.77
C PHE A 10 23.64 -15.12 -11.89
N ASP A 11 24.37 -15.40 -10.81
CA ASP A 11 23.98 -16.42 -9.82
C ASP A 11 23.13 -15.78 -8.72
N TRP A 12 21.84 -16.10 -8.75
CA TRP A 12 20.86 -15.58 -7.79
C TRP A 12 20.96 -16.19 -6.39
N LYS A 13 21.66 -17.33 -6.23
CA LYS A 13 21.94 -17.90 -4.89
C LYS A 13 23.07 -17.17 -4.20
N SER A 14 24.19 -16.97 -4.89
CA SER A 14 25.37 -16.29 -4.32
C SER A 14 25.34 -14.77 -4.47
N GLY A 15 24.48 -14.23 -5.33
CA GLY A 15 24.44 -12.81 -5.66
C GLY A 15 25.64 -12.34 -6.49
N LEU A 16 26.32 -13.27 -7.16
CA LEU A 16 27.54 -12.97 -7.91
C LEU A 16 27.33 -13.16 -9.40
N ALA A 17 27.92 -12.25 -10.17
CA ALA A 17 28.00 -12.38 -11.61
C ALA A 17 29.16 -13.30 -12.00
N LEU A 18 28.94 -14.23 -12.94
CA LEU A 18 29.96 -15.10 -13.49
C LEU A 18 31.07 -14.27 -14.19
N PRO A 19 32.32 -14.77 -14.25
CA PRO A 19 33.47 -13.99 -14.74
C PRO A 19 33.30 -13.42 -16.15
N ASN A 20 32.52 -14.08 -17.01
CA ASN A 20 32.27 -13.68 -18.40
C ASN A 20 30.88 -13.06 -18.63
N SER A 21 30.20 -12.61 -17.57
CA SER A 21 28.88 -12.01 -17.67
C SER A 21 28.93 -10.62 -18.34
N HIS A 22 27.91 -10.30 -19.13
CA HIS A 22 27.81 -8.99 -19.75
C HIS A 22 27.60 -7.89 -18.68
N TYR A 23 28.23 -6.73 -18.86
CA TYR A 23 28.18 -5.61 -17.90
C TYR A 23 26.75 -5.23 -17.48
N TYR A 24 25.82 -5.12 -18.44
CA TYR A 24 24.41 -4.82 -18.14
C TYR A 24 23.69 -5.94 -17.38
N SER A 25 24.03 -7.21 -17.63
CA SER A 25 23.45 -8.34 -16.89
C SER A 25 23.88 -8.30 -15.43
N LYS A 26 25.15 -7.97 -15.19
CA LYS A 26 25.69 -7.74 -13.84
C LYS A 26 24.97 -6.60 -13.14
N LEU A 27 24.88 -5.42 -13.75
CA LEU A 27 24.20 -4.27 -13.14
C LEU A 27 22.74 -4.56 -12.80
N LYS A 28 22.01 -5.21 -13.73
CA LYS A 28 20.62 -5.60 -13.52
C LYS A 28 20.51 -6.62 -12.37
N GLY A 29 21.35 -7.66 -12.38
CA GLY A 29 21.40 -8.68 -11.34
C GLY A 29 21.71 -8.10 -9.97
N ASP A 30 22.76 -7.27 -9.87
CA ASP A 30 23.16 -6.60 -8.62
C ASP A 30 22.03 -5.74 -8.05
N ALA A 31 21.35 -4.94 -8.89
CA ALA A 31 20.25 -4.09 -8.45
C ALA A 31 19.06 -4.90 -7.91
N ILE A 32 18.70 -5.98 -8.60
CA ILE A 32 17.60 -6.87 -8.18
C ILE A 32 17.99 -7.63 -6.91
N TYR A 33 19.18 -8.21 -6.86
CA TYR A 33 19.68 -8.98 -5.73
C TYR A 33 19.79 -8.11 -4.47
N THR A 34 20.34 -6.90 -4.59
CA THR A 34 20.38 -5.93 -3.48
C THR A 34 18.98 -5.60 -2.98
N SER A 35 18.01 -5.44 -3.89
CA SER A 35 16.62 -5.17 -3.53
C SER A 35 15.97 -6.37 -2.82
N THR A 36 16.26 -7.60 -3.25
CA THR A 36 15.76 -8.81 -2.59
C THR A 36 16.36 -8.97 -1.19
N CYS A 37 17.66 -8.70 -1.01
CA CYS A 37 18.31 -8.71 0.31
C CYS A 37 17.71 -7.65 1.24
N LEU A 38 17.54 -6.42 0.76
CA LEU A 38 16.94 -5.33 1.53
C LEU A 38 15.53 -5.68 2.04
N LEU A 39 14.75 -6.38 1.21
CA LEU A 39 13.38 -6.80 1.53
C LEU A 39 13.31 -8.17 2.23
N ASN A 40 14.47 -8.76 2.55
CA ASN A 40 14.60 -10.10 3.13
C ASN A 40 13.83 -11.18 2.36
N LEU A 41 13.85 -11.09 1.02
CA LEU A 41 13.21 -12.04 0.13
C LEU A 41 14.20 -13.14 -0.23
N ASN A 42 13.78 -14.40 -0.04
CA ASN A 42 14.55 -15.57 -0.43
C ASN A 42 14.03 -16.12 -1.74
N GLN A 43 14.93 -16.66 -2.56
CA GLN A 43 14.55 -17.39 -3.76
C GLN A 43 13.82 -18.67 -3.37
N CYS A 44 12.62 -18.87 -3.93
CA CYS A 44 11.75 -19.99 -3.57
C CYS A 44 11.90 -21.21 -4.51
N ILE A 45 12.60 -21.07 -5.64
CA ILE A 45 12.84 -22.14 -6.61
C ILE A 45 14.33 -22.45 -6.65
N ASP A 46 14.69 -23.72 -6.58
CA ASP A 46 16.07 -24.13 -6.86
C ASP A 46 16.30 -24.24 -8.38
N VAL A 47 17.21 -23.41 -8.90
CA VAL A 47 17.55 -23.29 -10.33
C VAL A 47 18.73 -24.21 -10.70
N SER A 48 19.23 -25.04 -9.77
CA SER A 48 20.45 -25.82 -9.97
C SER A 48 20.43 -26.84 -11.13
N SER A 49 19.27 -27.15 -11.71
CA SER A 49 19.14 -28.15 -12.79
C SER A 49 18.38 -27.68 -14.04
N SER A 50 17.88 -26.46 -14.08
CA SER A 50 17.05 -25.96 -15.19
C SER A 50 17.30 -24.47 -15.41
N ASN A 51 17.51 -24.06 -16.66
CA ASN A 51 17.68 -22.66 -17.07
C ASN A 51 16.37 -21.87 -16.97
N LEU A 52 15.74 -21.86 -15.80
CA LEU A 52 14.50 -21.12 -15.53
C LEU A 52 14.81 -19.63 -15.48
N LEU A 53 14.11 -18.85 -16.30
CA LEU A 53 14.22 -17.38 -16.32
C LEU A 53 13.18 -16.72 -15.40
N ASP A 54 12.09 -17.42 -15.12
CA ASP A 54 11.08 -16.97 -14.18
C ASP A 54 11.48 -17.32 -12.74
N LEU A 55 11.77 -16.29 -11.93
CA LEU A 55 12.14 -16.46 -10.53
C LEU A 55 11.05 -15.97 -9.60
N ILE A 56 10.99 -16.63 -8.45
CA ILE A 56 10.08 -16.31 -7.36
C ILE A 56 10.90 -15.99 -6.13
N PHE A 57 10.74 -14.78 -5.61
CA PHE A 57 11.35 -14.32 -4.37
C PHE A 57 10.27 -14.03 -3.32
N SER A 58 10.37 -14.62 -2.14
CA SER A 58 9.41 -14.45 -1.07
C SER A 58 10.09 -14.46 0.31
N ASN A 59 9.51 -13.74 1.26
CA ASN A 59 9.83 -13.85 2.68
C ASN A 59 8.80 -14.70 3.45
N LEU A 60 7.86 -15.33 2.74
CA LEU A 60 6.87 -16.22 3.34
C LEU A 60 7.46 -17.62 3.49
N SER A 61 7.27 -18.24 4.66
CA SER A 61 7.65 -19.63 4.92
C SER A 61 6.74 -20.64 4.23
N ASP A 62 5.46 -20.30 4.08
CA ASP A 62 4.41 -21.23 3.66
C ASP A 62 4.02 -21.01 2.19
N ILE A 63 5.02 -21.09 1.32
CA ILE A 63 4.85 -21.04 -0.13
C ILE A 63 5.11 -22.42 -0.72
N SER A 64 4.18 -22.93 -1.52
CA SER A 64 4.41 -24.14 -2.32
C SER A 64 4.29 -23.82 -3.80
N ILE A 65 5.26 -24.30 -4.57
CA ILE A 65 5.40 -24.04 -5.99
C ILE A 65 5.37 -25.39 -6.69
N THR A 66 4.44 -25.56 -7.63
CA THR A 66 4.28 -26.80 -8.39
C THR A 66 4.31 -26.50 -9.88
N PRO A 67 5.15 -27.19 -10.68
CA PRO A 67 5.10 -27.09 -12.13
C PRO A 67 3.77 -27.68 -12.64
N VAL A 68 3.25 -27.09 -13.72
CA VAL A 68 2.05 -27.57 -14.38
C VAL A 68 2.43 -28.19 -15.71
N ASP A 69 2.02 -29.43 -15.94
CA ASP A 69 1.95 -29.98 -17.28
C ASP A 69 0.49 -29.94 -17.73
N SER A 70 0.20 -29.09 -18.72
CA SER A 70 -1.15 -28.95 -19.25
C SER A 70 -1.49 -30.05 -20.27
N GLY A 71 -0.51 -30.84 -20.72
CA GLY A 71 -0.67 -31.95 -21.68
C GLY A 71 -1.18 -31.55 -23.07
N LEU A 72 -1.52 -30.27 -23.29
CA LEU A 72 -2.06 -29.74 -24.53
C LEU A 72 -0.97 -29.12 -25.42
N ILE A 73 0.10 -28.62 -24.81
CA ILE A 73 1.27 -27.99 -25.45
C ILE A 73 2.49 -28.37 -24.61
N GLU A 74 3.61 -28.72 -25.25
CA GLU A 74 4.87 -28.95 -24.56
C GLU A 74 5.31 -27.68 -23.80
N PRO A 75 5.62 -27.76 -22.50
CA PRO A 75 6.07 -26.61 -21.73
C PRO A 75 7.38 -26.02 -22.26
N ASP A 76 7.48 -24.68 -22.24
CA ASP A 76 8.76 -24.00 -22.48
C ASP A 76 9.73 -24.31 -21.33
N ASN A 77 10.93 -24.80 -21.66
CA ASN A 77 11.98 -25.13 -20.70
C ASN A 77 12.50 -23.89 -19.93
N TYR A 78 12.36 -22.69 -20.49
CA TYR A 78 12.81 -21.43 -19.88
C TYR A 78 11.69 -20.75 -19.08
N HIS A 79 10.44 -20.91 -19.52
CA HIS A 79 9.24 -20.29 -18.95
C HIS A 79 8.10 -21.32 -18.71
N PRO A 80 8.33 -22.36 -17.89
CA PRO A 80 7.28 -23.33 -17.65
C PRO A 80 6.16 -22.70 -16.82
N PRO A 81 4.90 -23.10 -17.04
CA PRO A 81 3.79 -22.63 -16.22
C PRO A 81 3.93 -23.17 -14.80
N LEU A 82 3.82 -22.26 -13.82
CA LEU A 82 3.96 -22.57 -12.39
C LEU A 82 2.67 -22.20 -11.65
N ILE A 83 2.23 -23.09 -10.75
CA ILE A 83 1.22 -22.76 -9.74
C ILE A 83 1.93 -22.39 -8.45
N ILE A 84 1.56 -21.23 -7.91
CA ILE A 84 2.07 -20.72 -6.64
C ILE A 84 0.93 -20.72 -5.64
N ASN A 85 1.02 -21.59 -4.63
CA ASN A 85 0.08 -21.62 -3.53
C ASN A 85 0.68 -20.89 -2.33
N ILE A 86 -0.09 -19.94 -1.80
CA ILE A 86 0.30 -19.16 -0.63
C ILE A 86 -0.79 -19.29 0.41
N CYS A 87 -0.43 -19.74 1.61
CA CYS A 87 -1.34 -19.70 2.74
C CYS A 87 -1.31 -18.31 3.38
N LEU A 88 -2.37 -17.52 3.17
CA LEU A 88 -2.54 -16.25 3.86
C LEU A 88 -3.54 -16.45 4.99
N SER A 89 -3.10 -16.22 6.22
CA SER A 89 -4.02 -16.12 7.36
C SER A 89 -4.94 -14.92 7.10
N LEU A 90 -6.21 -15.19 6.81
CA LEU A 90 -7.21 -14.16 6.63
C LEU A 90 -7.51 -13.53 8.00
N ALA A 91 -6.66 -12.61 8.45
CA ALA A 91 -7.02 -11.70 9.52
C ALA A 91 -8.23 -10.92 9.01
N THR A 92 -9.39 -11.11 9.64
CA THR A 92 -10.58 -10.29 9.41
C THR A 92 -10.19 -8.85 9.68
N CYS A 93 -9.92 -8.13 8.60
CA CYS A 93 -9.31 -6.82 8.65
C CYS A 93 -10.40 -5.81 9.00
N ILE A 94 -10.78 -5.73 10.27
CA ILE A 94 -11.38 -4.52 10.81
C ILE A 94 -10.23 -3.51 10.86
N GLN A 95 -9.91 -2.92 9.71
CA GLN A 95 -8.81 -1.97 9.53
C GLN A 95 -9.06 -0.68 10.31
N ASN A 96 -8.81 -0.74 11.61
CA ASN A 96 -8.52 0.42 12.44
C ASN A 96 -7.00 0.60 12.53
N TYR A 97 -6.30 0.61 11.38
CA TYR A 97 -4.88 0.87 11.39
C TYR A 97 -4.64 2.32 11.79
N LYS A 98 -4.34 2.52 13.07
CA LYS A 98 -3.68 3.73 13.56
C LYS A 98 -2.21 3.59 13.21
N TYR A 99 -1.81 4.08 12.03
CA TYR A 99 -0.38 4.17 11.73
C TYR A 99 0.21 5.31 12.58
N LEU A 100 1.16 4.95 13.45
CA LEU A 100 2.02 5.91 14.11
C LEU A 100 3.09 6.34 13.11
N TYR A 101 3.27 7.63 12.91
CA TYR A 101 4.33 8.18 12.08
C TYR A 101 5.07 9.28 12.83
N HIS A 102 6.37 9.41 12.62
CA HIS A 102 7.14 10.50 13.21
C HIS A 102 6.81 11.82 12.50
N LYS A 103 6.43 12.84 13.28
CA LYS A 103 6.25 14.19 12.78
C LYS A 103 7.61 14.90 12.81
N PHE A 104 8.37 14.74 11.74
CA PHE A 104 9.72 15.32 11.63
C PHE A 104 9.72 16.85 11.71
N LEU A 105 8.69 17.54 11.19
CA LEU A 105 8.67 19.00 11.18
C LEU A 105 8.70 19.64 12.59
N PRO A 106 7.90 19.20 13.57
CA PRO A 106 7.98 19.70 14.95
C PRO A 106 8.99 18.96 15.85
N GLY A 107 9.93 18.19 15.31
CA GLY A 107 10.91 17.45 16.12
C GLY A 107 11.89 18.36 16.85
N ASP A 108 12.26 18.00 18.08
CA ASP A 108 13.32 18.67 18.83
C ASP A 108 14.69 18.08 18.45
N TYR A 109 15.29 18.62 17.40
CA TYR A 109 16.57 18.13 16.90
C TYR A 109 17.73 18.45 17.84
N ALA A 110 17.62 19.47 18.69
CA ALA A 110 18.65 19.75 19.69
C ALA A 110 18.70 18.61 20.73
N LEU A 111 17.52 18.16 21.19
CA LEU A 111 17.40 16.98 22.04
C LEU A 111 17.89 15.71 21.33
N LEU A 112 17.55 15.52 20.05
CA LEU A 112 18.02 14.39 19.25
C LEU A 112 19.55 14.32 19.20
N TYR A 113 20.21 15.43 18.85
CA TYR A 113 21.66 15.49 18.76
C TYR A 113 22.32 15.31 20.11
N ASN A 114 21.76 15.91 21.17
CA ASN A 114 22.26 15.71 22.53
C ASN A 114 22.20 14.23 22.91
N ASN A 115 21.05 13.58 22.74
CA ASN A 115 20.88 12.16 23.06
C ASN A 115 21.89 11.27 22.32
N LEU A 116 22.10 11.51 21.02
CA LEU A 116 23.09 10.77 20.22
C LEU A 116 24.53 11.06 20.65
N SER A 117 24.85 12.31 20.99
CA SER A 117 26.20 12.69 21.42
C SER A 117 26.58 12.08 22.77
N THR A 118 25.61 11.90 23.67
CA THR A 118 25.80 11.31 25.00
C THR A 118 25.59 9.81 25.03
N TYR A 119 25.17 9.20 23.92
CA TYR A 119 24.88 7.78 23.85
C TYR A 119 26.16 6.95 24.02
N VAL A 120 26.06 5.85 24.77
CA VAL A 120 27.19 4.94 24.98
C VAL A 120 27.28 3.96 23.82
N TRP A 121 28.20 4.21 22.89
CA TRP A 121 28.36 3.45 21.65
C TRP A 121 29.05 2.08 21.80
N PHE A 122 29.13 1.54 23.02
CA PHE A 122 29.78 0.25 23.28
C PHE A 122 29.11 -0.91 22.53
N CYS A 123 27.78 -0.86 22.33
CA CYS A 123 27.07 -1.86 21.52
C CYS A 123 27.48 -1.89 20.04
N VAL A 124 28.09 -0.82 19.54
CA VAL A 124 28.59 -0.71 18.16
C VAL A 124 30.09 -1.02 18.10
N TYR A 125 30.88 -0.46 19.01
CA TYR A 125 32.35 -0.63 18.99
C TYR A 125 32.84 -1.92 19.67
N GLY A 126 32.04 -2.50 20.55
CA GLY A 126 32.41 -3.68 21.35
C GLY A 126 32.08 -5.02 20.70
N THR A 127 31.47 -5.03 19.51
CA THR A 127 31.08 -6.24 18.79
C THR A 127 32.00 -6.50 17.60
N THR A 128 32.29 -7.78 17.35
CA THR A 128 33.03 -8.24 16.17
C THR A 128 32.10 -8.53 14.98
N SER A 129 30.79 -8.68 15.23
CA SER A 129 29.77 -8.88 14.19
C SER A 129 29.28 -7.55 13.64
N VAL A 130 29.36 -7.39 12.33
CA VAL A 130 28.85 -6.22 11.59
C VAL A 130 27.34 -6.10 11.75
N ASP A 131 26.61 -7.21 11.66
CA ASP A 131 25.15 -7.21 11.79
C ASP A 131 24.71 -6.73 13.17
N SER A 132 25.42 -7.17 14.22
CA SER A 132 25.15 -6.73 15.58
C SER A 132 25.50 -5.25 15.79
N ALA A 133 26.57 -4.75 15.17
CA ALA A 133 26.93 -3.34 15.21
C ALA A 133 25.86 -2.46 14.54
N VAL A 134 25.37 -2.88 13.37
CA VAL A 134 24.31 -2.19 12.62
C VAL A 134 23.00 -2.21 13.40
N ALA A 135 22.64 -3.33 14.01
CA ALA A 135 21.46 -3.43 14.86
C ALA A 135 21.56 -2.47 16.06
N GLY A 136 22.73 -2.40 16.72
CA GLY A 136 22.99 -1.49 17.83
C GLY A 136 22.90 -0.01 17.42
N LEU A 137 23.45 0.35 16.26
CA LEU A 137 23.36 1.70 15.70
C LEU A 137 21.90 2.08 15.41
N ASN A 138 21.16 1.21 14.73
CA ASN A 138 19.76 1.46 14.38
C ASN A 138 18.91 1.63 15.65
N ALA A 139 19.12 0.79 16.66
CA ALA A 139 18.42 0.90 17.94
C ALA A 139 18.69 2.23 18.64
N ALA A 140 19.95 2.67 18.70
CA ALA A 140 20.34 3.94 19.32
C ALA A 140 19.70 5.15 18.62
N VAL A 141 19.74 5.16 17.29
CA VAL A 141 19.11 6.23 16.48
C VAL A 141 17.60 6.24 16.66
N GLN A 142 16.98 5.06 16.65
CA GLN A 142 15.54 4.95 16.79
C GLN A 142 15.06 5.38 18.18
N ASP A 143 15.76 5.00 19.24
CA ASP A 143 15.47 5.45 20.60
C ASP A 143 15.60 6.97 20.75
N ALA A 144 16.66 7.57 20.21
CA ALA A 144 16.84 9.01 20.21
C ALA A 144 15.68 9.72 19.47
N MET A 145 15.24 9.16 18.33
CA MET A 145 14.09 9.67 17.57
C MET A 145 12.78 9.55 18.34
N GLU A 146 12.57 8.48 19.11
CA GLU A 146 11.36 8.28 19.92
C GLU A 146 11.21 9.36 21.00
N HIS A 147 12.32 9.78 21.59
CA HIS A 147 12.34 10.83 22.61
C HIS A 147 12.23 12.24 22.01
N ALA A 148 12.84 12.48 20.85
CA ALA A 148 12.96 13.81 20.27
C ALA A 148 11.87 14.17 19.26
N ILE A 149 11.26 13.19 18.60
CA ILE A 149 10.34 13.43 17.47
C ILE A 149 8.93 12.95 17.83
N PRO A 150 7.96 13.87 17.98
CA PRO A 150 6.59 13.50 18.31
C PRO A 150 5.95 12.56 17.29
N ARG A 151 5.19 11.57 17.77
CA ARG A 151 4.40 10.68 16.91
C ARG A 151 3.03 11.25 16.59
N GLY A 152 2.64 11.16 15.32
CA GLY A 152 1.29 11.42 14.83
C GLY A 152 0.53 10.13 14.59
N ILE A 153 -0.80 10.22 14.56
CA ILE A 153 -1.68 9.11 14.19
C ILE A 153 -2.32 9.47 12.84
N ILE A 154 -2.11 8.62 11.83
CA ILE A 154 -2.92 8.68 10.61
C ILE A 154 -4.22 7.93 10.90
N ASN A 155 -5.32 8.66 10.86
CA ASN A 155 -6.65 8.06 10.97
C ASN A 155 -7.12 7.74 9.55
N THR A 156 -7.02 6.48 9.14
CA THR A 156 -7.37 6.00 7.79
C THR A 156 -8.87 6.00 7.50
N HIS A 157 -9.70 6.31 8.50
CA HIS A 157 -11.12 6.56 8.29
C HIS A 157 -11.31 7.84 7.48
N VAL A 158 -11.27 7.73 6.16
CA VAL A 158 -11.78 8.77 5.27
C VAL A 158 -13.28 8.85 5.53
N LYS A 159 -13.71 9.75 6.42
CA LYS A 159 -15.12 9.96 6.80
C LYS A 159 -16.02 10.40 5.63
N PHE A 160 -15.45 10.58 4.44
CA PHE A 160 -16.11 11.15 3.28
C PHE A 160 -15.80 10.31 2.05
N PRO A 161 -16.78 10.05 1.18
CA PRO A 161 -16.53 9.43 -0.10
C PRO A 161 -15.42 10.14 -0.90
N HIS A 162 -14.66 9.37 -1.68
CA HIS A 162 -13.51 9.87 -2.43
C HIS A 162 -13.87 11.00 -3.41
N TRP A 163 -15.09 10.98 -3.95
CA TRP A 163 -15.61 11.97 -4.89
C TRP A 163 -16.02 13.31 -4.26
N TYR A 164 -16.00 13.42 -2.92
CA TYR A 164 -16.29 14.68 -2.24
C TYR A 164 -15.15 15.67 -2.48
N SER A 165 -15.48 16.88 -2.96
CA SER A 165 -14.54 17.98 -3.03
C SER A 165 -14.07 18.42 -1.64
N SER A 166 -12.91 19.07 -1.60
CA SER A 166 -12.41 19.77 -0.40
C SER A 166 -13.44 20.77 0.15
N SER A 167 -14.12 21.51 -0.74
CA SER A 167 -15.19 22.46 -0.42
C SER A 167 -16.37 21.79 0.25
N LEU A 168 -16.88 20.67 -0.30
CA LEU A 168 -17.99 19.93 0.32
C LEU A 168 -17.62 19.41 1.71
N LYS A 169 -16.41 18.84 1.87
CA LYS A 169 -15.89 18.38 3.16
C LYS A 169 -15.86 19.55 4.16
N TYR A 170 -15.39 20.72 3.74
CA TYR A 170 -15.37 21.94 4.55
C TYR A 170 -16.79 22.37 4.97
N TYR A 171 -17.74 22.43 4.04
CA TYR A 171 -19.12 22.85 4.34
C TYR A 171 -19.84 21.88 5.28
N ILE A 172 -19.63 20.57 5.14
CA ILE A 172 -20.20 19.57 6.07
C ILE A 172 -19.64 19.77 7.48
N ARG A 173 -18.33 20.01 7.62
CA ARG A 173 -17.69 20.28 8.92
C ARG A 173 -18.27 21.55 9.55
N LYS A 174 -18.37 22.65 8.80
CA LYS A 174 -18.95 23.91 9.29
C LYS A 174 -20.43 23.78 9.66
N LYS A 175 -21.24 23.11 8.83
CA LYS A 175 -22.64 22.78 9.13
C LYS A 175 -22.76 22.06 10.49
N ASN A 176 -21.97 21.01 10.69
CA ASN A 176 -21.99 20.23 11.94
C ASN A 176 -21.51 21.05 13.14
N TYR A 177 -20.46 21.86 12.97
CA TYR A 177 -19.95 22.76 13.99
C TYR A 177 -21.02 23.74 14.49
N PHE A 178 -21.66 24.48 13.57
CA PHE A 178 -22.70 25.45 13.95
C PHE A 178 -23.96 24.80 14.52
N TYR A 179 -24.34 23.62 14.03
CA TYR A 179 -25.47 22.88 14.59
C TYR A 179 -25.21 22.41 16.03
N ARG A 180 -24.00 21.90 16.32
CA ARG A 180 -23.60 21.52 17.68
C ARG A 180 -23.59 22.73 18.61
N GLY A 181 -23.01 23.85 18.17
CA GLY A 181 -23.04 25.11 18.91
C GLY A 181 -24.47 25.58 19.20
N PHE A 182 -25.34 25.58 18.18
CA PHE A 182 -26.75 25.93 18.34
C PHE A 182 -27.49 24.98 19.29
N LYS A 183 -27.21 23.67 19.26
CA LYS A 183 -27.84 22.71 20.16
C LYS A 183 -27.51 22.99 21.63
N LYS A 184 -26.31 23.48 21.91
CA LYS A 184 -25.85 23.84 23.26
C LYS A 184 -26.40 25.20 23.71
N GLU A 185 -26.16 26.24 22.90
CA GLU A 185 -26.35 27.64 23.33
C GLU A 185 -27.67 28.26 22.84
N LYS A 186 -28.37 27.62 21.88
CA LYS A 186 -29.65 28.07 21.29
C LYS A 186 -29.66 29.45 20.62
N TYR A 187 -28.51 30.08 20.39
CA TYR A 187 -28.44 31.39 19.73
C TYR A 187 -28.91 31.38 18.26
N LYS A 188 -29.73 32.37 17.89
CA LYS A 188 -30.28 32.55 16.53
C LYS A 188 -29.19 32.71 15.47
N CYS A 189 -28.10 33.42 15.78
CA CYS A 189 -26.98 33.62 14.86
C CYS A 189 -26.28 32.29 14.47
N LEU A 190 -26.17 31.34 15.40
CA LEU A 190 -25.61 30.01 15.14
C LEU A 190 -26.54 29.21 14.22
N TYR A 191 -27.86 29.31 14.42
CA TYR A 191 -28.83 28.66 13.54
C TYR A 191 -28.81 29.24 12.12
N GLN A 192 -28.69 30.56 11.97
CA GLN A 192 -28.55 31.21 10.66
C GLN A 192 -27.29 30.71 9.93
N LYS A 193 -26.14 30.65 10.60
CA LYS A 193 -24.90 30.08 10.03
C LYS A 193 -25.07 28.60 9.67
N PHE A 194 -25.69 27.80 10.54
CA PHE A 194 -26.03 26.40 10.23
C PHE A 194 -26.89 26.28 8.97
N SER A 195 -27.96 27.07 8.87
CA SER A 195 -28.88 27.08 7.72
C SER A 195 -28.14 27.45 6.42
N PHE A 196 -27.28 28.47 6.47
CA PHE A 196 -26.42 28.86 5.37
C PHE A 196 -25.51 27.71 4.90
N TYR A 197 -24.75 27.09 5.81
CA TYR A 197 -23.87 25.97 5.44
C TYR A 197 -24.66 24.72 5.01
N ARG A 198 -25.87 24.50 5.54
CA ARG A 198 -26.76 23.42 5.06
C ARG A 198 -27.16 23.63 3.61
N LYS A 199 -27.48 24.87 3.20
CA LYS A 199 -27.76 25.21 1.80
C LYS A 199 -26.54 24.95 0.91
N LEU A 200 -25.36 25.40 1.33
CA LEU A 200 -24.12 25.14 0.58
C LEU A 200 -23.85 23.65 0.41
N VAL A 201 -23.98 22.84 1.47
CA VAL A 201 -23.84 21.38 1.38
C VAL A 201 -24.80 20.79 0.34
N ASN A 202 -26.08 21.20 0.35
CA ASN A 202 -27.08 20.68 -0.58
C ASN A 202 -26.79 21.03 -2.05
N ILE A 203 -26.20 22.21 -2.30
CA ILE A 203 -25.82 22.64 -3.64
C ILE A 203 -24.55 21.89 -4.08
N THR A 204 -23.50 21.92 -3.25
CA THR A 204 -22.20 21.36 -3.60
C THR A 204 -22.22 19.84 -3.70
N ILE A 205 -23.04 19.13 -2.91
CA ILE A 205 -23.15 17.67 -3.04
C ILE A 205 -23.76 17.26 -4.39
N LYS A 206 -24.70 18.05 -4.92
CA LYS A 206 -25.29 17.80 -6.24
C LYS A 206 -24.27 18.06 -7.34
N SER A 207 -23.55 19.19 -7.28
CA SER A 207 -22.53 19.52 -8.27
C SER A 207 -21.36 18.53 -8.26
N ASP A 208 -20.87 18.14 -7.08
CA ASP A 208 -19.79 17.15 -6.94
C ASP A 208 -20.21 15.79 -7.50
N ARG A 209 -21.45 15.37 -7.22
CA ARG A 209 -22.01 14.13 -7.74
C ARG A 209 -22.10 14.14 -9.27
N LEU A 210 -22.61 15.22 -9.87
CA LEU A 210 -22.72 15.34 -11.32
C LEU A 210 -21.34 15.33 -11.99
N ARG A 211 -20.39 16.11 -11.46
CA ARG A 211 -19.02 16.12 -11.96
C ARG A 211 -18.40 14.74 -11.92
N TRP A 212 -18.56 14.04 -10.80
CA TRP A 212 -18.00 12.71 -10.65
C TRP A 212 -18.68 11.66 -11.54
N LEU A 213 -20.01 11.69 -11.66
CA LEU A 213 -20.72 10.79 -12.58
C LEU A 213 -20.24 10.97 -14.02
N LYS A 214 -20.04 12.22 -14.45
CA LYS A 214 -19.45 12.52 -15.76
C LYS A 214 -18.05 11.92 -15.90
N THR A 215 -17.20 12.04 -14.88
CA THR A 215 -15.87 11.43 -14.89
C THR A 215 -15.94 9.90 -14.96
N VAL A 216 -16.90 9.26 -14.27
CA VAL A 216 -17.06 7.80 -14.33
C VAL A 216 -17.57 7.34 -15.68
N ASP A 217 -18.50 8.07 -16.27
CA ASP A 217 -19.03 7.78 -17.60
C ASP A 217 -17.92 7.88 -18.67
N GLU A 218 -17.15 8.96 -18.64
CA GLU A 218 -15.99 9.17 -19.53
C GLU A 218 -14.90 8.10 -19.35
N ASN A 219 -14.72 7.58 -18.13
CA ASN A 219 -13.68 6.60 -17.80
C ASN A 219 -14.22 5.18 -17.59
N LEU A 220 -15.46 4.89 -18.00
CA LEU A 220 -16.11 3.62 -17.70
C LEU A 220 -15.35 2.45 -18.35
N LYS A 221 -14.92 2.66 -19.60
CA LYS A 221 -14.15 1.67 -20.38
C LYS A 221 -12.70 1.53 -19.93
N SER A 222 -12.07 2.63 -19.50
CA SER A 222 -10.65 2.65 -19.11
C SER A 222 -10.42 2.25 -17.66
N GLN A 223 -11.36 2.55 -16.76
CA GLN A 223 -11.24 2.34 -15.31
C GLN A 223 -12.57 1.90 -14.65
N PRO A 224 -13.14 0.75 -15.05
CA PRO A 224 -14.43 0.26 -14.54
C PRO A 224 -14.45 0.06 -13.01
N LYS A 225 -13.30 -0.17 -12.39
CA LYS A 225 -13.16 -0.30 -10.92
C LYS A 225 -13.67 0.93 -10.15
N GLN A 226 -13.62 2.13 -10.73
CA GLN A 226 -14.11 3.35 -10.07
C GLN A 226 -15.64 3.33 -9.90
N PHE A 227 -16.35 2.86 -10.91
CA PHE A 227 -17.80 2.68 -10.88
C PHE A 227 -18.20 1.72 -9.74
N TRP A 228 -17.54 0.57 -9.65
CA TRP A 228 -17.83 -0.44 -8.63
C TRP A 228 -17.54 0.03 -7.20
N LYS A 229 -16.47 0.82 -6.99
CA LYS A 229 -16.22 1.47 -5.68
C LYS A 229 -17.35 2.39 -5.26
N TYR A 230 -17.97 3.10 -6.19
CA TYR A 230 -19.11 3.95 -5.89
C TYR A 230 -20.36 3.14 -5.60
N VAL A 231 -20.69 2.15 -6.43
CA VAL A 231 -21.83 1.25 -6.17
C VAL A 231 -21.71 0.59 -4.81
N ALA A 232 -20.52 0.08 -4.47
CA ALA A 232 -20.23 -0.51 -3.16
C ALA A 232 -20.43 0.49 -2.00
N SER A 233 -20.14 1.78 -2.19
CA SER A 233 -20.30 2.81 -1.14
C SER A 233 -21.75 3.07 -0.70
N PHE A 234 -22.75 2.66 -1.49
CA PHE A 234 -24.17 2.74 -1.12
C PHE A 234 -24.73 1.43 -0.58
N ARG A 235 -23.97 0.33 -0.67
CA ARG A 235 -24.42 -0.99 -0.24
C ARG A 235 -24.14 -1.17 1.25
N LYS A 236 -25.19 -1.48 2.02
CA LYS A 236 -25.07 -1.79 3.45
C LYS A 236 -24.65 -3.26 3.71
N ARG A 237 -24.59 -4.12 2.68
CA ARG A 237 -24.25 -5.57 2.77
C ARG A 237 -23.57 -6.07 1.49
N ASN A 238 -22.72 -7.10 1.67
CA ASN A 238 -21.83 -7.79 0.71
C ASN A 238 -22.55 -8.49 -0.47
N SER A 239 -23.42 -7.81 -1.19
CA SER A 239 -23.87 -8.32 -2.50
C SER A 239 -22.98 -7.70 -3.56
N ASN A 240 -22.27 -8.52 -4.33
CA ASN A 240 -21.34 -8.08 -5.37
C ASN A 240 -22.01 -7.94 -6.75
N SER A 241 -23.31 -8.17 -6.88
CA SER A 241 -23.99 -8.15 -8.18
C SER A 241 -24.87 -6.92 -8.41
N ILE A 242 -24.98 -6.47 -9.66
CA ILE A 242 -25.95 -5.48 -10.13
C ILE A 242 -26.84 -6.17 -11.16
N GLN A 243 -28.16 -6.05 -11.02
CA GLN A 243 -29.08 -6.41 -12.11
C GLN A 243 -29.34 -5.16 -12.96
N LEU A 244 -28.97 -5.23 -14.23
CA LEU A 244 -29.21 -4.19 -15.22
C LEU A 244 -29.89 -4.89 -16.41
N GLU A 245 -31.13 -4.49 -16.72
CA GLU A 245 -31.92 -5.04 -17.83
C GLU A 245 -31.99 -6.58 -17.88
N GLY A 246 -32.06 -7.24 -16.71
CA GLY A 246 -32.13 -8.70 -16.61
C GLY A 246 -30.78 -9.43 -16.69
N LYS A 247 -29.67 -8.72 -16.96
CA LYS A 247 -28.31 -9.27 -16.86
C LYS A 247 -27.74 -9.09 -15.46
N HIS A 248 -27.09 -10.14 -14.96
CA HIS A 248 -26.48 -10.17 -13.64
C HIS A 248 -24.98 -9.90 -13.77
N LEU A 249 -24.57 -8.66 -13.47
CA LEU A 249 -23.20 -8.19 -13.62
C LEU A 249 -22.48 -8.39 -12.28
N ILE A 250 -21.34 -9.07 -12.29
CA ILE A 250 -20.58 -9.46 -11.09
C ILE A 250 -19.18 -8.85 -11.14
N GLU A 251 -18.59 -8.76 -12.34
CA GLU A 251 -17.22 -8.31 -12.53
C GLU A 251 -17.15 -6.89 -13.11
N PRO A 252 -16.10 -6.12 -12.78
CA PRO A 252 -15.90 -4.77 -13.31
C PRO A 252 -15.99 -4.64 -14.82
N ASN A 253 -15.49 -5.65 -15.53
CA ASN A 253 -15.42 -5.64 -16.98
C ASN A 253 -16.79 -5.86 -17.65
N ASP A 254 -17.77 -6.43 -16.94
CA ASP A 254 -19.11 -6.72 -17.47
C ASP A 254 -19.90 -5.44 -17.87
N ILE A 255 -19.39 -4.25 -17.51
CA ILE A 255 -19.98 -2.94 -17.81
C ILE A 255 -19.22 -2.22 -18.95
N ALA A 256 -18.01 -2.67 -19.27
CA ALA A 256 -17.14 -2.02 -20.25
C ALA A 256 -17.44 -2.45 -21.71
N ASP A 257 -18.22 -3.52 -21.90
CA ASP A 257 -18.70 -4.05 -23.17
C ASP A 257 -20.01 -3.39 -23.62
#